data_AF-A0A2E0W8Z3-F1
#
_entry.id   AF-A0A2E0W8Z3-F1
#
_cell.length_a   1.000
_cell.length_b   1.000
_cell.length_c   1.000
_cell.angle_alpha   90.00
_cell.angle_beta   90.00
_cell.angle_gamma   90.00
#
_symmetry.space_group_name_H-M   'P 1'
#
loop_
_entity.id
_entity.type
_entity.pdbx_description
1 polymer ?
#
loop_
_entity_poly.entity_id
_entity_poly.type
_entity_poly.pdbx_seq_one_letter_code
_entity_poly.pdbx_strand_id
1 'polypeptide(L)'
;MSFRRIAVFAVVLIAAVIVLVGVAKVIGFESSAQERQETLDPFYTPPDPIPEELGTVIRTERMDIEVPNGSAQRMLYVSERPDGERAVSGGMVFIPDAPPAKDKNGRNIVAYAHGTGGLGEACAPSRSKNPTNGMDGWLGLMMRQGWVVAATDYVGIGTPGPNQYLIAQAEVRDVVNSVRAVQNIAEAGAGNQYTTFGHSQGGHSAVWAGTLAEKYAPGIDLLGVAAAAPALNLEPIAAAQWQSPVGWVIGADLIESYPTYYSCTTD
;
A
#
# COMPACT_ATOMS: atom_id res chain seq x y z
N MET A 1 -6.74 -58.69 13.34
CA MET A 1 -6.94 -57.29 13.78
C MET A 1 -8.38 -56.92 13.42
N SER A 2 -9.21 -56.42 14.35
CA SER A 2 -10.64 -56.19 14.04
C SER A 2 -10.81 -55.05 13.04
N PHE A 3 -11.84 -55.12 12.19
CA PHE A 3 -12.16 -54.13 11.15
C PHE A 3 -12.17 -52.69 11.70
N ARG A 4 -12.63 -52.52 12.96
CA ARG A 4 -12.66 -51.24 13.68
C ARG A 4 -11.26 -50.66 13.95
N ARG A 5 -10.26 -51.49 14.24
CA ARG A 5 -8.87 -51.05 14.46
C ARG A 5 -8.20 -50.62 13.16
N ILE A 6 -8.51 -51.29 12.05
CA ILE A 6 -8.00 -50.93 10.71
C ILE A 6 -8.61 -49.60 10.26
N ALA A 7 -9.92 -49.41 10.44
CA ALA A 7 -10.60 -48.16 10.11
C ALA A 7 -10.08 -46.95 10.92
N VAL A 8 -9.88 -47.11 12.23
CA VAL A 8 -9.30 -46.05 13.08
C VAL A 8 -7.87 -45.73 12.65
N PHE A 9 -7.04 -46.73 12.36
CA PHE A 9 -5.67 -46.51 11.89
C PHE A 9 -5.62 -45.79 10.55
N ALA A 10 -6.51 -46.14 9.60
CA ALA A 10 -6.62 -45.47 8.32
C ALA A 10 -7.05 -43.99 8.47
N VAL A 11 -8.01 -43.69 9.34
CA VAL A 11 -8.44 -42.31 9.61
C VAL A 11 -7.31 -41.47 10.24
N VAL A 12 -6.59 -42.03 11.21
CA VAL A 12 -5.45 -41.36 11.84
C VAL A 12 -4.33 -41.11 10.82
N LEU A 13 -4.05 -42.08 9.94
CA LEU A 13 -3.04 -41.93 8.90
C LEU A 13 -3.43 -40.83 7.90
N ILE A 14 -4.70 -40.80 7.47
CA ILE A 14 -5.22 -39.76 6.56
C ILE A 14 -5.12 -38.38 7.23
N ALA A 15 -5.52 -38.26 8.49
CA ALA A 15 -5.41 -37.01 9.24
C ALA A 15 -3.95 -36.55 9.37
N ALA A 16 -3.03 -37.47 9.68
CA ALA A 16 -1.60 -37.16 9.76
C ALA A 16 -1.03 -36.69 8.41
N VAL A 17 -1.43 -37.32 7.29
CA VAL A 17 -1.03 -36.90 5.94
C VAL A 17 -1.57 -35.51 5.61
N ILE A 18 -2.84 -35.21 5.94
CA ILE A 18 -3.43 -33.88 5.73
C ILE A 18 -2.67 -32.82 6.52
N VAL A 19 -2.35 -33.09 7.79
CA VAL A 19 -1.56 -32.19 8.64
C VAL A 19 -0.16 -31.99 8.05
N LEU A 20 0.54 -33.05 7.64
CA LEU A 20 1.87 -32.96 7.05
C LEU A 20 1.87 -32.15 5.76
N VAL A 21 0.89 -32.36 4.88
CA VAL A 21 0.74 -31.57 3.64
C VAL A 21 0.43 -30.11 3.95
N GLY A 22 -0.42 -29.84 4.95
CA GLY A 22 -0.71 -28.48 5.41
C GLY A 22 0.54 -27.78 5.94
N VAL A 23 1.30 -28.43 6.82
CA VAL A 23 2.56 -27.91 7.38
C VAL A 23 3.59 -27.67 6.27
N ALA A 24 3.78 -28.62 5.36
CA ALA A 24 4.72 -28.45 4.24
C ALA A 24 4.35 -27.26 3.34
N LYS A 25 3.04 -27.01 3.11
CA LYS A 25 2.58 -25.84 2.36
C LYS A 25 2.84 -24.53 3.09
N VAL A 26 2.62 -24.48 4.41
CA VAL A 26 2.90 -23.29 5.23
C VAL A 26 4.39 -22.98 5.23
N ILE A 27 5.25 -23.98 5.48
CA ILE A 27 6.71 -23.82 5.45
C ILE A 27 7.19 -23.34 4.07
N GLY A 28 6.67 -23.94 2.99
CA GLY A 28 7.04 -23.52 1.63
C GLY A 28 6.59 -22.10 1.28
N PHE A 29 5.41 -21.68 1.76
CA PHE A 29 4.92 -20.31 1.58
C PHE A 29 5.79 -19.30 2.34
N GLU A 30 6.10 -19.58 3.61
CA GLU A 30 6.91 -18.72 4.47
C GLU A 30 8.34 -18.58 3.95
N SER A 31 8.97 -19.69 3.55
CA SER A 31 10.31 -19.68 2.95
C SER A 31 10.37 -18.85 1.66
N SER A 32 9.38 -18.98 0.77
CA SER A 32 9.32 -18.18 -0.47
C SER A 32 9.04 -16.70 -0.21
N ALA A 33 8.23 -16.39 0.81
CA ALA A 33 7.97 -15.01 1.21
C ALA A 33 9.24 -14.37 1.78
N GLN A 34 9.96 -15.09 2.65
CA GLN A 34 11.21 -14.64 3.26
C GLN A 34 12.29 -14.38 2.20
N GLU A 35 12.56 -15.34 1.31
CA GLU A 35 13.55 -15.19 0.23
C GLU A 35 13.27 -13.95 -0.64
N ARG A 36 11.98 -13.71 -0.93
CA ARG A 36 11.56 -12.49 -1.64
C ARG A 36 11.89 -11.24 -0.83
N GLN A 37 11.53 -11.19 0.45
CA GLN A 37 11.80 -10.00 1.27
C GLN A 37 13.31 -9.72 1.35
N GLU A 38 14.12 -10.74 1.64
CA GLU A 38 15.59 -10.61 1.69
C GLU A 38 16.18 -10.09 0.38
N THR A 39 15.65 -10.52 -0.76
CA THR A 39 16.06 -10.02 -2.09
C THR A 39 15.67 -8.56 -2.28
N LEU A 40 14.55 -8.13 -1.72
CA LEU A 40 14.01 -6.79 -1.86
C LEU A 40 14.62 -5.78 -0.88
N ASP A 41 15.08 -6.22 0.29
CA ASP A 41 15.53 -5.34 1.38
C ASP A 41 16.51 -4.24 0.93
N PRO A 42 17.55 -4.52 0.11
CA PRO A 42 18.46 -3.47 -0.34
C PRO A 42 17.76 -2.32 -1.09
N PHE A 43 16.66 -2.60 -1.79
CA PHE A 43 15.90 -1.59 -2.50
C PHE A 43 15.19 -0.63 -1.53
N TYR A 44 14.70 -1.12 -0.39
CA TYR A 44 13.87 -0.36 0.55
C TYR A 44 14.65 0.29 1.69
N THR A 45 15.92 -0.06 1.89
CA THR A 45 16.79 0.56 2.91
C THR A 45 17.05 2.04 2.60
N PRO A 46 16.54 3.00 3.38
CA PRO A 46 16.75 4.43 3.12
C PRO A 46 18.25 4.80 3.08
N PRO A 47 18.66 5.78 2.25
CA PRO A 47 19.99 6.37 2.36
C PRO A 47 20.10 7.16 3.67
N ASP A 48 21.33 7.29 4.17
CA ASP A 48 21.66 8.16 5.30
C ASP A 48 22.73 9.18 4.88
N PRO A 49 22.40 10.49 4.82
CA PRO A 49 21.12 11.10 5.17
C PRO A 49 20.02 10.92 4.10
N ILE A 50 18.74 11.00 4.53
CA ILE A 50 17.58 11.06 3.63
C ILE A 50 17.60 12.42 2.87
N PRO A 51 17.40 12.45 1.53
CA PRO A 51 17.32 13.70 0.77
C PRO A 51 16.24 14.66 1.31
N GLU A 52 16.45 15.96 1.14
CA GLU A 52 15.61 16.97 1.79
C GLU A 52 14.25 17.19 1.10
N GLU A 53 14.20 17.09 -0.23
CA GLU A 53 13.02 17.44 -1.01
C GLU A 53 11.98 16.32 -1.04
N LEU A 54 10.76 16.60 -0.57
CA LEU A 54 9.63 15.68 -0.57
C LEU A 54 9.25 15.23 -1.98
N GLY A 55 9.01 13.93 -2.15
CA GLY A 55 8.77 13.31 -3.45
C GLY A 55 10.03 13.15 -4.29
N THR A 56 11.23 13.40 -3.76
CA THR A 56 12.47 12.99 -4.44
C THR A 56 12.48 11.47 -4.56
N VAL A 57 12.65 10.98 -5.79
CA VAL A 57 12.79 9.55 -6.07
C VAL A 57 14.21 9.11 -5.76
N ILE A 58 14.35 8.23 -4.78
CA ILE A 58 15.63 7.67 -4.33
C ILE A 58 16.07 6.56 -5.27
N ARG A 59 15.15 5.65 -5.61
CA ARG A 59 15.39 4.49 -6.49
C ARG A 59 14.13 4.13 -7.26
N THR A 60 14.33 3.58 -8.46
CA THR A 60 13.29 2.89 -9.23
C THR A 60 13.79 1.52 -9.67
N GLU A 61 12.86 0.57 -9.80
CA GLU A 61 13.13 -0.75 -10.35
C GLU A 61 11.95 -1.19 -11.21
N ARG A 62 12.20 -1.62 -12.45
CA ARG A 62 11.14 -2.15 -13.31
C ARG A 62 10.58 -3.45 -12.70
N MET A 63 9.27 -3.57 -12.68
CA MET A 63 8.60 -4.79 -12.21
C MET A 63 8.25 -5.69 -13.39
N ASP A 64 8.58 -6.98 -13.27
CA ASP A 64 8.23 -7.99 -14.26
C ASP A 64 6.82 -8.55 -13.99
N ILE A 65 5.82 -7.70 -14.23
CA ILE A 65 4.40 -8.03 -14.10
C ILE A 65 3.65 -7.59 -15.35
N GLU A 66 2.55 -8.28 -15.65
CA GLU A 66 1.68 -7.90 -16.75
C GLU A 66 0.82 -6.69 -16.36
N VAL A 67 0.94 -5.59 -17.11
CA VAL A 67 0.11 -4.39 -16.97
C VAL A 67 -0.50 -4.09 -18.34
N PRO A 68 -1.80 -4.36 -18.56
CA PRO A 68 -2.40 -4.12 -19.86
C PRO A 68 -2.27 -2.65 -20.30
N ASN A 69 -1.61 -2.40 -21.44
CA ASN A 69 -1.36 -1.09 -22.04
C ASN A 69 -0.37 -0.20 -21.26
N GLY A 70 0.47 -0.79 -20.42
CA GLY A 70 1.48 -0.05 -19.70
C GLY A 70 2.58 -0.93 -19.12
N SER A 71 3.35 -0.32 -18.25
CA SER A 71 4.42 -0.96 -17.49
C SER A 71 4.37 -0.54 -16.03
N ALA A 72 5.04 -1.28 -15.16
CA ALA A 72 5.15 -0.95 -13.74
C ALA A 72 6.61 -0.76 -13.35
N GLN A 73 6.84 0.21 -12.46
CA GLN A 73 8.09 0.33 -11.72
C GLN A 73 7.75 0.41 -10.24
N ARG A 74 8.56 -0.24 -9.42
CA ARG A 74 8.65 0.03 -7.99
C ARG A 74 9.46 1.31 -7.80
N MET A 75 9.08 2.12 -6.83
CA MET A 75 9.80 3.34 -6.45
C MET A 75 10.02 3.41 -4.94
N LEU A 76 11.15 3.97 -4.55
CA LEU A 76 11.43 4.41 -3.19
C LEU A 76 11.58 5.93 -3.22
N TYR A 77 10.87 6.65 -2.37
CA TYR A 77 10.84 8.10 -2.43
C TYR A 77 10.74 8.77 -1.06
N VAL A 78 11.19 10.01 -0.99
CA VAL A 78 11.16 10.83 0.22
C VAL A 78 9.71 11.23 0.53
N SER A 79 9.29 11.00 1.77
CA SER A 79 8.03 11.45 2.34
C SER A 79 8.32 12.09 3.71
N GLU A 80 7.28 12.32 4.50
CA GLU A 80 7.40 12.83 5.86
C GLU A 80 6.29 12.29 6.74
N ARG A 81 6.57 12.27 8.04
CA ARG A 81 5.59 12.01 9.08
C ARG A 81 4.79 13.29 9.41
N PRO A 82 3.64 13.18 10.09
CA PRO A 82 2.83 14.32 10.53
C PRO A 82 3.56 15.38 11.36
N ASP A 83 4.62 15.02 12.08
CA ASP A 83 5.45 15.93 12.86
C ASP A 83 6.52 16.66 12.03
N GLY A 84 6.60 16.37 10.73
CA GLY A 84 7.59 16.93 9.80
C GLY A 84 8.92 16.19 9.77
N GLU A 85 9.06 15.07 10.49
CA GLU A 85 10.24 14.22 10.38
C GLU A 85 10.29 13.59 8.98
N ARG A 86 11.43 13.73 8.30
CA ARG A 86 11.65 13.09 6.99
C ARG A 86 11.62 11.58 7.13
N ALA A 87 10.90 10.95 6.23
CA ALA A 87 10.79 9.50 6.15
C ALA A 87 10.87 9.05 4.69
N VAL A 88 10.82 7.74 4.47
CA VAL A 88 10.83 7.16 3.14
C VAL A 88 9.64 6.23 2.99
N SER A 89 8.96 6.30 1.85
CA SER A 89 7.90 5.36 1.47
C SER A 89 8.32 4.56 0.25
N GLY A 90 7.91 3.29 0.26
CA GLY A 90 7.82 2.49 -0.96
C GLY A 90 6.58 2.86 -1.77
N GLY A 91 6.45 2.24 -2.94
CA GLY A 91 5.31 2.38 -3.80
C GLY A 91 5.59 1.90 -5.21
N MET A 92 4.63 2.15 -6.10
CA MET A 92 4.69 1.80 -7.50
C MET A 92 4.20 2.95 -8.36
N VAL A 93 4.75 3.02 -9.57
CA VAL A 93 4.23 3.82 -10.66
C VAL A 93 3.84 2.90 -11.81
N PHE A 94 2.65 3.11 -12.36
CA PHE A 94 2.20 2.44 -13.57
C PHE A 94 2.13 3.43 -14.71
N ILE A 95 2.87 3.16 -15.78
CA ILE A 95 3.15 4.10 -16.87
C ILE A 95 2.50 3.56 -18.15
N PRO A 96 1.63 4.34 -18.81
CA PRO A 96 1.03 3.95 -20.09
C PRO A 96 2.06 3.79 -21.22
N ASP A 97 1.85 2.81 -22.10
CA ASP A 97 2.68 2.60 -23.29
C ASP A 97 2.49 3.70 -24.36
N ALA A 98 1.26 4.24 -24.45
CA ALA A 98 0.95 5.34 -25.35
C ALA A 98 1.77 6.57 -24.96
N PRO A 99 2.35 7.33 -25.92
CA PRO A 99 3.17 8.51 -25.59
C PRO A 99 2.39 9.53 -24.76
N PRO A 100 3.07 10.35 -23.92
CA PRO A 100 2.40 11.38 -23.15
C PRO A 100 1.67 12.34 -24.07
N ALA A 101 0.49 12.80 -23.62
CA ALA A 101 -0.26 13.82 -24.33
C ALA A 101 0.64 15.04 -24.56
N LYS A 102 0.55 15.66 -25.74
CA LYS A 102 1.34 16.87 -26.07
C LYS A 102 0.79 18.14 -25.42
N ASP A 103 -0.12 18.01 -24.47
CA ASP A 103 -0.59 19.15 -23.69
C ASP A 103 0.53 19.66 -22.77
N LYS A 104 0.36 20.89 -22.29
CA LYS A 104 1.35 21.51 -21.40
C LYS A 104 1.31 20.97 -19.98
N ASN A 105 0.29 20.18 -19.63
CA ASN A 105 0.00 19.81 -18.25
C ASN A 105 0.57 18.44 -17.90
N GLY A 106 1.00 17.64 -18.88
CA GLY A 106 1.47 16.27 -18.66
C GLY A 106 0.33 15.30 -18.44
N ARG A 107 0.62 14.03 -18.14
CA ARG A 107 -0.42 13.02 -17.91
C ARG A 107 -1.16 13.27 -16.60
N ASN A 108 -2.47 13.06 -16.62
CA ASN A 108 -3.26 12.95 -15.39
C ASN A 108 -2.76 11.79 -14.53
N ILE A 109 -2.85 11.98 -13.21
CA ILE A 109 -2.40 11.01 -12.22
C ILE A 109 -3.62 10.45 -11.47
N VAL A 110 -3.66 9.14 -11.27
CA VAL A 110 -4.53 8.49 -10.30
C VAL A 110 -3.66 8.09 -9.10
N ALA A 111 -3.83 8.79 -7.99
CA ALA A 111 -3.18 8.45 -6.73
C ALA A 111 -4.00 7.36 -6.03
N TYR A 112 -3.55 6.12 -6.16
CA TYR A 112 -4.16 4.95 -5.56
C TYR A 112 -3.66 4.74 -4.14
N ALA A 113 -4.62 4.63 -3.22
CA ALA A 113 -4.42 4.36 -1.81
C ALA A 113 -4.96 2.95 -1.52
N HIS A 114 -4.10 2.02 -1.10
CA HIS A 114 -4.51 0.64 -0.85
C HIS A 114 -5.29 0.47 0.46
N GLY A 115 -6.10 -0.58 0.55
CA GLY A 115 -6.73 -1.02 1.80
C GLY A 115 -5.73 -1.65 2.77
N THR A 116 -6.15 -2.03 3.97
CA THR A 116 -5.23 -2.56 5.00
C THR A 116 -4.43 -3.77 4.50
N GLY A 117 -3.10 -3.66 4.55
CA GLY A 117 -2.16 -4.75 4.19
C GLY A 117 -1.60 -5.52 5.40
N GLY A 118 -1.48 -4.85 6.56
CA GLY A 118 -0.84 -5.36 7.78
C GLY A 118 0.50 -4.67 8.09
N LEU A 119 1.15 -5.10 9.18
CA LEU A 119 2.32 -4.43 9.77
C LEU A 119 3.69 -4.92 9.26
N GLY A 120 3.74 -6.06 8.56
CA GLY A 120 4.99 -6.64 8.10
C GLY A 120 5.50 -5.99 6.81
N GLU A 121 6.79 -6.13 6.51
CA GLU A 121 7.34 -5.59 5.27
C GLU A 121 6.68 -6.18 4.02
N ALA A 122 6.35 -7.48 4.05
CA ALA A 122 5.66 -8.16 2.96
C ALA A 122 4.21 -7.67 2.73
N CYS A 123 3.67 -6.87 3.66
CA CYS A 123 2.34 -6.29 3.56
C CYS A 123 2.30 -5.06 2.64
N ALA A 124 3.45 -4.43 2.37
CA ALA A 124 3.57 -3.34 1.40
C ALA A 124 3.22 -3.88 -0.01
N PRO A 125 2.24 -3.29 -0.73
CA PRO A 125 1.88 -3.75 -2.07
C PRO A 125 3.08 -3.89 -3.02
N SER A 126 4.03 -2.95 -3.00
CA SER A 126 5.19 -3.02 -3.91
C SER A 126 6.23 -4.09 -3.55
N ARG A 127 6.13 -4.69 -2.35
CA ARG A 127 6.91 -5.84 -1.86
C ARG A 127 6.19 -7.18 -2.03
N SER A 128 4.89 -7.14 -2.33
CA SER A 128 4.03 -8.31 -2.34
C SER A 128 4.21 -9.19 -3.60
N LYS A 129 3.65 -10.40 -3.54
CA LYS A 129 3.56 -11.29 -4.71
C LYS A 129 2.50 -10.85 -5.74
N ASN A 130 1.48 -10.14 -5.29
CA ASN A 130 0.41 -9.64 -6.15
C ASN A 130 0.31 -8.11 -6.03
N PRO A 131 1.27 -7.37 -6.62
CA PRO A 131 1.37 -5.92 -6.44
C PRO A 131 0.16 -5.14 -6.99
N THR A 132 -0.62 -5.73 -7.89
CA THR A 132 -1.82 -5.12 -8.46
C THR A 132 -3.10 -5.45 -7.71
N ASN A 133 -3.01 -6.11 -6.55
CA ASN A 133 -4.18 -6.44 -5.74
C ASN A 133 -4.99 -5.18 -5.38
N GLY A 134 -6.28 -5.20 -5.72
CA GLY A 134 -7.19 -4.04 -5.56
C GLY A 134 -7.17 -3.04 -6.73
N MET A 135 -6.31 -3.27 -7.72
CA MET A 135 -6.28 -2.51 -8.98
C MET A 135 -6.93 -3.26 -10.16
N ASP A 136 -7.36 -4.50 -9.91
CA ASP A 136 -7.99 -5.36 -10.89
C ASP A 136 -9.24 -4.70 -11.48
N GLY A 137 -9.37 -4.78 -12.81
CA GLY A 137 -10.51 -4.25 -13.55
C GLY A 137 -10.44 -2.77 -13.91
N TRP A 138 -9.58 -1.95 -13.27
CA TRP A 138 -9.48 -0.53 -13.60
C TRP A 138 -8.07 -0.04 -13.98
N LEU A 139 -7.00 -0.70 -13.53
CA LEU A 139 -5.63 -0.30 -13.89
C LEU A 139 -5.44 -0.20 -15.41
N GLY A 140 -5.82 -1.25 -16.14
CA GLY A 140 -5.72 -1.27 -17.60
C GLY A 140 -6.61 -0.23 -18.30
N LEU A 141 -7.71 0.21 -17.67
CA LEU A 141 -8.51 1.34 -18.18
C LEU A 141 -7.72 2.64 -18.07
N MET A 142 -7.07 2.90 -16.94
CA MET A 142 -6.25 4.11 -16.76
C MET A 142 -5.08 4.15 -17.73
N MET A 143 -4.41 3.01 -17.91
CA MET A 143 -3.32 2.87 -18.87
C MET A 143 -3.79 3.17 -20.30
N ARG A 144 -4.96 2.65 -20.72
CA ARG A 144 -5.55 2.97 -22.03
C ARG A 144 -5.89 4.45 -22.19
N GLN A 145 -6.29 5.13 -21.13
CA GLN A 145 -6.60 6.56 -21.19
C GLN A 145 -5.34 7.44 -21.16
N GLY A 146 -4.15 6.84 -21.01
CA GLY A 146 -2.89 7.55 -20.93
C GLY A 146 -2.65 8.21 -19.57
N TRP A 147 -3.33 7.76 -18.51
CA TRP A 147 -3.18 8.26 -17.14
C TRP A 147 -2.16 7.43 -16.38
N VAL A 148 -1.32 8.08 -15.59
CA VAL A 148 -0.34 7.42 -14.72
C VAL A 148 -1.03 7.01 -13.42
N VAL A 149 -0.69 5.86 -12.86
CA VAL A 149 -1.14 5.50 -11.50
C VAL A 149 0.05 5.60 -10.56
N ALA A 150 -0.07 6.42 -9.52
CA ALA A 150 0.84 6.48 -8.39
C ALA A 150 0.23 5.66 -7.24
N ALA A 151 0.86 4.58 -6.82
CA ALA A 151 0.39 3.73 -5.73
C ALA A 151 1.40 3.79 -4.59
N THR A 152 1.03 4.42 -3.48
CA THR A 152 1.88 4.50 -2.27
C THR A 152 1.78 3.22 -1.46
N ASP A 153 2.85 2.82 -0.75
CA ASP A 153 2.77 1.79 0.30
C ASP A 153 2.43 2.37 1.69
N TYR A 154 2.46 3.70 1.85
CA TYR A 154 2.47 4.44 3.12
C TYR A 154 3.79 4.36 3.90
N VAL A 155 4.18 5.46 4.54
CA VAL A 155 5.36 5.51 5.41
C VAL A 155 5.21 4.50 6.56
N GLY A 156 6.27 3.73 6.81
CA GLY A 156 6.30 2.72 7.88
C GLY A 156 5.71 1.37 7.49
N ILE A 157 5.24 1.20 6.25
CA ILE A 157 4.86 -0.09 5.69
C ILE A 157 5.90 -0.47 4.63
N GLY A 158 6.68 -1.54 4.89
CA GLY A 158 7.76 -1.96 3.99
C GLY A 158 9.01 -1.08 4.00
N THR A 159 9.00 0.00 4.79
CA THR A 159 10.14 0.89 5.07
C THR A 159 10.28 1.13 6.59
N PRO A 160 11.44 1.57 7.09
CA PRO A 160 11.65 1.77 8.52
C PRO A 160 10.71 2.79 9.17
N GLY A 161 10.26 2.49 10.39
CA GLY A 161 9.40 3.35 11.19
C GLY A 161 8.06 2.71 11.53
N PRO A 162 7.25 3.36 12.39
CA PRO A 162 5.94 2.85 12.74
C PRO A 162 4.93 3.07 11.62
N ASN A 163 4.01 2.12 11.44
CA ASN A 163 2.83 2.28 10.60
C ASN A 163 1.88 3.34 11.20
N GLN A 164 1.39 4.27 10.37
CA GLN A 164 0.50 5.37 10.75
C GLN A 164 -0.94 5.11 10.30
N TYR A 165 -1.44 3.91 10.61
CA TYR A 165 -2.75 3.40 10.21
C TYR A 165 -3.91 4.32 10.62
N LEU A 166 -4.71 4.78 9.64
CA LEU A 166 -5.89 5.63 9.84
C LEU A 166 -5.58 6.94 10.58
N ILE A 167 -4.35 7.46 10.41
CA ILE A 167 -3.96 8.81 10.82
C ILE A 167 -4.09 9.72 9.60
N ALA A 168 -5.14 10.53 9.57
CA ALA A 168 -5.47 11.37 8.41
C ALA A 168 -4.30 12.23 7.91
N GLN A 169 -3.54 12.84 8.84
CA GLN A 169 -2.40 13.68 8.51
C GLN A 169 -1.26 12.90 7.84
N ALA A 170 -1.09 11.63 8.19
CA ALA A 170 -0.08 10.75 7.61
C ALA A 170 -0.49 10.32 6.21
N GLU A 171 -1.68 9.73 6.08
CA GLU A 171 -2.13 9.16 4.81
C GLU A 171 -2.29 10.22 3.70
N VAL A 172 -2.63 11.47 4.06
CA VAL A 172 -2.64 12.59 3.10
C VAL A 172 -1.24 12.87 2.56
N ARG A 173 -0.22 12.81 3.42
CA ARG A 173 1.19 13.01 3.02
C ARG A 173 1.63 11.89 2.12
N ASP A 174 1.28 10.65 2.46
CA ASP A 174 1.64 9.49 1.65
C ASP A 174 1.03 9.56 0.25
N VAL A 175 -0.27 9.89 0.14
CA VAL A 175 -0.94 10.05 -1.15
C VAL A 175 -0.26 11.16 -1.95
N VAL A 176 -0.08 12.36 -1.39
CA VAL A 176 0.42 13.49 -2.17
C VAL A 176 1.92 13.39 -2.46
N ASN A 177 2.73 12.86 -1.54
CA ASN A 177 4.15 12.64 -1.81
C ASN A 177 4.36 11.54 -2.86
N SER A 178 3.46 10.56 -2.99
CA SER A 178 3.50 9.63 -4.12
C SER A 178 3.24 10.31 -5.47
N VAL A 179 2.36 11.32 -5.50
CA VAL A 179 2.12 12.15 -6.69
C VAL A 179 3.38 12.94 -7.03
N ARG A 180 4.00 13.60 -6.03
CA ARG A 180 5.30 14.29 -6.21
C ARG A 180 6.39 13.34 -6.72
N ALA A 181 6.47 12.12 -6.17
CA ALA A 181 7.43 11.11 -6.61
C ALA A 181 7.27 10.78 -8.08
N VAL A 182 6.05 10.52 -8.52
CA VAL A 182 5.78 10.19 -9.92
C VAL A 182 6.05 11.37 -10.87
N GLN A 183 5.86 12.62 -10.42
CA GLN A 183 6.27 13.82 -11.19
C GLN A 183 7.79 13.88 -11.41
N ASN A 184 8.58 13.33 -10.50
CA ASN A 184 10.04 13.25 -10.60
C ASN A 184 10.54 12.04 -11.42
N ILE A 185 9.64 11.22 -11.97
CA ILE A 185 9.99 10.11 -12.88
C ILE A 185 9.75 10.57 -14.32
N ALA A 186 10.83 10.85 -15.06
CA ALA A 186 10.75 11.40 -16.41
C ALA A 186 9.93 10.52 -17.37
N GLU A 187 10.09 9.20 -17.27
CA GLU A 187 9.36 8.21 -18.07
C GLU A 187 7.85 8.23 -17.82
N ALA A 188 7.41 8.65 -16.62
CA ALA A 188 5.99 8.76 -16.31
C ALA A 188 5.34 9.90 -17.12
N GLY A 189 6.08 10.97 -17.42
CA GLY A 189 5.54 12.15 -18.09
C GLY A 189 4.35 12.75 -17.34
N ALA A 190 4.39 12.66 -16.01
CA ALA A 190 3.29 12.99 -15.13
C ALA A 190 3.12 14.50 -14.96
N GLY A 191 1.86 14.93 -14.92
CA GLY A 191 1.46 16.31 -14.79
C GLY A 191 1.32 16.80 -13.34
N ASN A 192 0.66 17.94 -13.16
CA ASN A 192 0.30 18.45 -11.83
C ASN A 192 -1.14 18.15 -11.41
N GLN A 193 -1.93 17.51 -12.26
CA GLN A 193 -3.32 17.20 -12.01
C GLN A 193 -3.50 15.74 -11.58
N TYR A 194 -4.21 15.52 -10.49
CA TYR A 194 -4.46 14.17 -9.98
C TYR A 194 -5.88 13.97 -9.47
N THR A 195 -6.29 12.72 -9.45
CA THR A 195 -7.45 12.23 -8.70
C THR A 195 -6.96 11.23 -7.66
N THR A 196 -7.73 11.00 -6.60
CA THR A 196 -7.41 9.96 -5.63
C THR A 196 -8.50 8.88 -5.62
N PHE A 197 -8.06 7.63 -5.46
CA PHE A 197 -8.94 6.49 -5.32
C PHE A 197 -8.43 5.52 -4.25
N GLY A 198 -9.33 5.01 -3.41
CA GLY A 198 -9.02 3.91 -2.50
C GLY A 198 -10.23 3.21 -1.90
N HIS A 199 -9.97 2.04 -1.31
CA HIS A 199 -10.97 1.21 -0.63
C HIS A 199 -10.60 0.94 0.83
N SER A 200 -11.57 0.92 1.74
CA SER A 200 -11.36 0.65 3.18
C SER A 200 -10.42 1.69 3.82
N GLN A 201 -9.21 1.29 4.27
CA GLN A 201 -8.14 2.21 4.70
C GLN A 201 -7.84 3.24 3.60
N GLY A 202 -7.57 2.80 2.38
CA GLY A 202 -7.34 3.71 1.26
C GLY A 202 -8.53 4.60 0.93
N GLY A 203 -9.76 4.18 1.29
CA GLY A 203 -10.93 5.03 1.20
C GLY A 203 -10.89 6.18 2.22
N HIS A 204 -10.44 5.91 3.44
CA HIS A 204 -10.15 6.96 4.43
C HIS A 204 -9.05 7.91 3.91
N SER A 205 -7.96 7.37 3.38
CA SER A 205 -6.86 8.16 2.79
C SER A 205 -7.35 9.06 1.65
N ALA A 206 -8.15 8.52 0.72
CA ALA A 206 -8.69 9.25 -0.41
C ALA A 206 -9.62 10.41 0.02
N VAL A 207 -10.51 10.17 0.99
CA VAL A 207 -11.41 11.21 1.51
C VAL A 207 -10.63 12.31 2.24
N TRP A 208 -9.64 11.96 3.06
CA TRP A 208 -8.82 12.95 3.77
C TRP A 208 -7.89 13.70 2.83
N ALA A 209 -7.36 13.08 1.77
CA ALA A 209 -6.64 13.78 0.72
C ALA A 209 -7.53 14.86 0.07
N GLY A 210 -8.81 14.52 -0.18
CA GLY A 210 -9.85 15.47 -0.57
C GLY A 210 -10.03 16.70 0.32
N THR A 211 -9.67 16.58 1.59
CA THR A 211 -9.91 17.61 2.60
C THR A 211 -8.66 18.42 2.94
N LEU A 212 -7.48 17.78 2.94
CA LEU A 212 -6.26 18.34 3.52
C LEU A 212 -5.13 18.55 2.49
N ALA A 213 -5.20 17.95 1.30
CA ALA A 213 -4.09 17.96 0.35
C ALA A 213 -3.74 19.38 -0.14
N GLU A 214 -4.73 20.23 -0.44
CA GLU A 214 -4.49 21.60 -0.92
C GLU A 214 -3.68 22.43 0.08
N LYS A 215 -3.96 22.26 1.38
CA LYS A 215 -3.21 22.93 2.45
C LYS A 215 -1.78 22.40 2.57
N TYR A 216 -1.59 21.10 2.37
CA TYR A 216 -0.30 20.43 2.55
C TYR A 216 0.64 20.57 1.35
N ALA A 217 0.08 20.52 0.14
CA ALA A 217 0.83 20.48 -1.10
C ALA A 217 0.24 21.45 -2.14
N PRO A 218 0.34 22.76 -1.88
CA PRO A 218 -0.07 23.74 -2.87
C PRO A 218 0.72 23.54 -4.17
N GLY A 219 0.03 23.62 -5.31
CA GLY A 219 0.62 23.45 -6.64
C GLY A 219 0.39 22.09 -7.30
N ILE A 220 -0.26 21.15 -6.61
CA ILE A 220 -0.74 19.88 -7.18
C ILE A 220 -2.27 19.88 -7.13
N ASP A 221 -2.90 19.88 -8.30
CA ASP A 221 -4.32 20.13 -8.46
C ASP A 221 -5.12 18.83 -8.28
N LEU A 222 -5.80 18.70 -7.14
CA LEU A 222 -6.74 17.61 -6.91
C LEU A 222 -8.05 17.87 -7.67
N LEU A 223 -8.31 17.05 -8.70
CA LEU A 223 -9.49 17.18 -9.55
C LEU A 223 -10.71 16.41 -9.03
N GLY A 224 -10.51 15.40 -8.18
CA GLY A 224 -11.60 14.58 -7.68
C GLY A 224 -11.16 13.44 -6.77
N VAL A 225 -12.12 12.98 -5.97
CA VAL A 225 -11.96 11.91 -4.98
C VAL A 225 -12.96 10.80 -5.30
N ALA A 226 -12.47 9.58 -5.41
CA ALA A 226 -13.28 8.37 -5.41
C ALA A 226 -12.93 7.54 -4.17
N ALA A 227 -13.93 7.08 -3.43
CA ALA A 227 -13.70 6.26 -2.24
C ALA A 227 -14.73 5.14 -2.16
N ALA A 228 -14.29 3.94 -1.81
CA ALA A 228 -15.14 2.78 -1.58
C ALA A 228 -15.01 2.31 -0.13
N ALA A 229 -16.14 2.15 0.57
CA ALA A 229 -16.19 1.76 1.97
C ALA A 229 -15.16 2.50 2.88
N PRO A 230 -15.07 3.85 2.83
CA PRO A 230 -14.04 4.58 3.57
C PRO A 230 -14.24 4.44 5.08
N ALA A 231 -13.16 4.13 5.81
CA ALA A 231 -13.17 4.00 7.26
C ALA A 231 -13.11 5.38 7.95
N LEU A 232 -14.22 6.11 8.04
CA LEU A 232 -14.22 7.51 8.52
C LEU A 232 -14.62 7.69 9.99
N ASN A 233 -15.74 7.10 10.43
CA ASN A 233 -16.20 7.18 11.82
C ASN A 233 -15.49 6.12 12.67
N LEU A 234 -14.21 6.36 12.94
CA LEU A 234 -13.26 5.38 13.47
C LEU A 234 -13.70 4.77 14.81
N GLU A 235 -14.13 5.58 15.78
CA GLU A 235 -14.54 5.08 17.10
C GLU A 235 -15.81 4.18 17.01
N PRO A 236 -16.92 4.60 16.38
CA PRO A 236 -18.06 3.71 16.18
C PRO A 236 -17.74 2.45 15.36
N ILE A 237 -16.91 2.56 14.32
CA ILE A 237 -16.49 1.42 13.50
C ILE A 237 -15.69 0.43 14.36
N ALA A 238 -14.70 0.92 15.12
CA ALA A 238 -13.88 0.10 15.99
C ALA A 238 -14.74 -0.59 17.06
N ALA A 239 -15.62 0.15 17.75
CA ALA A 239 -16.51 -0.41 18.76
C ALA A 239 -17.43 -1.51 18.19
N ALA A 240 -17.99 -1.30 17.00
CA ALA A 240 -18.86 -2.29 16.34
C ALA A 240 -18.10 -3.54 15.87
N GLN A 241 -16.82 -3.40 15.49
CA GLN A 241 -16.02 -4.47 14.91
C GLN A 241 -15.09 -5.17 15.90
N TRP A 242 -14.92 -4.64 17.11
CA TRP A 242 -13.91 -5.11 18.07
C TRP A 242 -14.04 -6.61 18.40
N GLN A 243 -15.27 -7.09 18.54
CA GLN A 243 -15.58 -8.49 18.86
C GLN A 243 -15.86 -9.34 17.61
N SER A 244 -15.67 -8.78 16.41
CA SER A 244 -15.86 -9.48 15.13
C SER A 244 -14.52 -9.99 14.59
N PRO A 245 -14.50 -10.87 13.59
CA PRO A 245 -13.27 -11.25 12.88
C PRO A 245 -12.49 -10.05 12.32
N VAL A 246 -13.14 -8.91 12.04
CA VAL A 246 -12.46 -7.68 11.61
C VAL A 246 -11.54 -7.18 12.72
N GLY A 247 -12.02 -7.11 13.96
CA GLY A 247 -11.19 -6.69 15.12
C GLY A 247 -9.93 -7.54 15.29
N TRP A 248 -10.00 -8.84 15.01
CA TRP A 248 -8.82 -9.71 15.02
C TRP A 248 -7.81 -9.42 13.91
N VAL A 249 -8.28 -8.93 12.76
CA VAL A 249 -7.43 -8.66 11.59
C VAL A 249 -6.77 -7.28 11.69
N ILE A 250 -7.52 -6.24 12.06
CA ILE A 250 -7.05 -4.84 12.04
C ILE A 250 -6.76 -4.25 13.43
N GLY A 251 -7.10 -4.98 14.50
CA GLY A 251 -6.94 -4.49 15.87
C GLY A 251 -5.48 -4.21 16.22
N ALA A 252 -4.55 -5.02 15.70
CA ALA A 252 -3.11 -4.79 15.88
C ALA A 252 -2.66 -3.46 15.27
N ASP A 253 -3.09 -3.14 14.04
CA ASP A 253 -2.77 -1.86 13.40
C ASP A 253 -3.32 -0.67 14.20
N LEU A 254 -4.55 -0.79 14.75
CA LEU A 254 -5.13 0.24 15.60
C LEU A 254 -4.35 0.43 16.91
N ILE A 255 -4.00 -0.67 17.59
CA ILE A 255 -3.26 -0.63 18.86
C ILE A 255 -1.84 -0.08 18.66
N GLU A 256 -1.18 -0.43 17.56
CA GLU A 256 0.16 0.08 17.22
C GLU A 256 0.10 1.59 16.96
N SER A 257 -0.87 2.03 16.16
CA SER A 257 -0.90 3.40 15.63
C SER A 257 -1.57 4.41 16.56
N TYR A 258 -2.77 4.13 17.09
CA TYR A 258 -3.60 5.15 17.73
C TYR A 258 -3.01 5.74 19.01
N PRO A 259 -2.41 4.95 19.92
CA PRO A 259 -1.84 5.50 21.15
C PRO A 259 -0.71 6.52 20.91
N THR A 260 -0.09 6.51 19.73
CA THR A 260 0.96 7.47 19.36
C THR A 260 0.41 8.86 18.99
N TYR A 261 -0.87 8.94 18.57
CA TYR A 261 -1.50 10.19 18.09
C TYR A 261 -2.69 10.64 18.93
N TYR A 262 -3.42 9.71 19.52
CA TYR A 262 -4.56 9.96 20.38
C TYR A 262 -4.21 9.49 21.78
N SER A 263 -3.93 10.44 22.67
CA SER A 263 -3.66 10.11 24.06
C SER A 263 -4.92 9.51 24.71
N CYS A 264 -4.75 8.42 25.46
CA CYS A 264 -5.78 7.92 26.37
C CYS A 264 -5.92 8.91 27.54
N THR A 265 -6.49 10.08 27.30
CA THR A 265 -6.91 10.98 28.37
C THR A 265 -8.31 10.55 28.78
N THR A 266 -8.40 9.91 29.94
CA THR A 266 -9.66 9.65 30.62
C THR A 266 -10.12 10.94 31.27
N ASP A 267 -10.83 11.78 30.50
CA ASP A 267 -11.66 12.85 31.06
C ASP A 267 -13.13 12.38 31.15
#